data_AF-A0A8J6APX9-F1
#
_entry.id   AF-A0A8J6APX9-F1
#
_cell.length_a   1.000
_cell.length_b   1.000
_cell.length_c   1.000
_cell.angle_alpha   90.00
_cell.angle_beta   90.00
_cell.angle_gamma   90.00
#
_symmetry.space_group_name_H-M   'P 1'
#
loop_
_entity.id
_entity.type
_entity.pdbx_description
1 polymer ?
#
loop_
_entity_poly.entity_id
_entity_poly.type
_entity_poly.pdbx_seq_one_letter_code
_entity_poly.pdbx_strand_id
1 'polypeptide(L)'
;MYDPVLTPSGISYERESIVKWLESGHADCPITRTPLSESQLVSNIALKKVCAILKDFKAKSSGAHDHDSKLAAPGELRRVMDDLIDAKLAVQALKEKQQELEDELTSFSESKLALADQLTQSDSNLRAMKIQRELENLGALETQRWIVLKELESDTAVLEKSRDAAAAQFDQAMAKVNCLLEARNSLPLMSADEKDMRVKRASSRVLKDRGNAAMRRGDVQCAERCYRDAIATFQPYGEPVYYTNLAIAQMQLGQFVDAIKSAKEALKINTNWIKAYRIIGSAYVRLGDTAKALAEGYGPALEISPHDQESSHWFGMLNDRLTENARRRERQEEQEAMAHPPFGAAFDRFLHESLGLGV
;
A
#
# COMPACT_ATOMS: atom_id res chain seq x y z
N MET A 1 -26.37 -17.74 25.92
CA MET A 1 -26.56 -17.45 27.35
C MET A 1 -25.82 -16.16 27.69
N TYR A 2 -26.46 -15.20 28.34
CA TYR A 2 -25.89 -13.90 28.70
C TYR A 2 -25.60 -13.83 30.20
N ASP A 3 -26.52 -14.32 31.04
CA ASP A 3 -26.42 -14.40 32.50
C ASP A 3 -26.85 -15.79 32.99
N PRO A 4 -26.00 -16.83 32.82
CA PRO A 4 -26.32 -18.17 33.28
C PRO A 4 -26.40 -18.26 34.82
N VAL A 5 -27.42 -18.97 35.31
CA VAL A 5 -27.67 -19.28 36.73
C VAL A 5 -27.92 -20.77 36.94
N LEU A 6 -27.49 -21.29 38.08
CA LEU A 6 -27.68 -22.66 38.53
C LEU A 6 -28.85 -22.75 39.50
N THR A 7 -29.70 -23.76 39.31
CA THR A 7 -30.64 -24.22 40.34
C THR A 7 -29.92 -25.08 41.39
N PRO A 8 -30.53 -25.39 42.55
CA PRO A 8 -30.00 -26.37 43.50
C PRO A 8 -29.89 -27.79 42.93
N SER A 9 -30.66 -28.10 41.88
CA SER A 9 -30.51 -29.32 41.09
C SER A 9 -29.38 -29.23 40.05
N GLY A 10 -28.66 -28.10 40.01
CA GLY A 10 -27.52 -27.75 39.17
C GLY A 10 -27.80 -27.79 37.68
N ILE A 11 -29.04 -27.55 37.31
CA ILE A 11 -29.39 -27.23 35.94
C ILE A 11 -29.12 -25.74 35.72
N SER A 12 -28.40 -25.43 34.66
CA SER A 12 -28.13 -24.05 34.28
C SER A 12 -29.24 -23.50 33.38
N TYR A 13 -29.75 -22.33 33.71
CA TYR A 13 -30.73 -21.59 32.90
C TYR A 13 -30.23 -20.17 32.64
N GLU A 14 -30.72 -19.54 31.58
CA GLU A 14 -30.63 -18.10 31.44
C GLU A 14 -31.45 -17.46 32.58
N ARG A 15 -30.85 -16.54 33.35
CA ARG A 15 -31.52 -15.92 34.50
C ARG A 15 -32.90 -15.39 34.13
N GLU A 16 -32.97 -14.67 33.02
CA GLU A 16 -34.23 -14.07 32.55
C GLU A 16 -35.31 -15.12 32.30
N SER A 17 -34.94 -16.26 31.72
CA SER A 17 -35.90 -17.31 31.37
C SER A 17 -36.43 -18.05 32.60
N ILE A 18 -35.56 -18.37 33.57
CA ILE A 18 -35.98 -19.10 34.78
C ILE A 18 -36.72 -18.21 35.77
N VAL A 19 -36.38 -16.93 35.85
CA VAL A 19 -37.11 -15.97 36.68
C VAL A 19 -38.53 -15.79 36.15
N LYS A 20 -38.71 -15.59 34.83
CA LYS A 20 -40.04 -15.52 34.21
C LYS A 20 -40.90 -16.75 34.46
N TRP A 21 -40.28 -17.93 34.48
CA TRP A 21 -40.96 -19.19 34.80
C TRP A 21 -41.50 -19.22 36.23
N LEU A 22 -40.71 -18.73 37.20
CA LEU A 22 -41.12 -18.66 38.59
C LEU A 22 -42.19 -17.58 38.81
N GLU A 23 -42.06 -16.44 38.12
CA GLU A 23 -43.02 -15.35 38.16
C GLU A 23 -44.39 -15.73 37.55
N SER A 24 -44.43 -16.68 36.61
CA SER A 24 -45.69 -17.19 36.05
C SER A 24 -46.46 -18.13 36.99
N GLY A 25 -46.01 -18.27 38.25
CA GLY A 25 -46.69 -19.01 39.30
C GLY A 25 -46.21 -20.46 39.47
N HIS A 26 -45.15 -20.86 38.77
CA HIS A 26 -44.51 -22.15 39.00
C HIS A 26 -43.57 -22.06 40.20
N ALA A 27 -43.60 -23.09 41.07
CA ALA A 27 -42.76 -23.17 42.26
C ALA A 27 -41.74 -24.32 42.14
N ASP A 28 -41.53 -24.80 40.93
CA ASP A 28 -40.73 -25.98 40.62
C ASP A 28 -39.79 -25.76 39.45
N CYS A 29 -38.66 -26.45 39.47
CA CYS A 29 -37.69 -26.45 38.40
C CYS A 29 -38.32 -27.05 37.12
N PRO A 30 -38.25 -26.39 35.95
CA PRO A 30 -38.91 -26.84 34.73
C PRO A 30 -38.57 -28.28 34.30
N ILE A 31 -37.34 -28.74 34.59
CA ILE A 31 -36.85 -30.06 34.18
C ILE A 31 -36.99 -31.07 35.31
N THR A 32 -36.49 -30.77 36.51
CA THR A 32 -36.47 -31.75 37.62
C THR A 32 -37.75 -31.79 38.42
N ARG A 33 -38.65 -30.81 38.23
CA ARG A 33 -39.90 -30.63 39.00
C ARG A 33 -39.69 -30.57 40.52
N THR A 34 -38.47 -30.24 40.94
CA THR A 34 -38.14 -30.05 42.35
C THR A 34 -38.52 -28.64 42.81
N PRO A 35 -38.93 -28.42 44.07
CA PRO A 35 -39.26 -27.09 44.56
C PRO A 35 -38.12 -26.10 44.35
N LEU A 36 -38.41 -24.98 43.71
CA LEU A 36 -37.44 -23.97 43.32
C LEU A 36 -37.98 -22.58 43.60
N SER A 37 -37.17 -21.76 44.26
CA SER A 37 -37.43 -20.34 44.47
C SER A 37 -36.29 -19.49 43.90
N GLU A 38 -36.58 -18.23 43.57
CA GLU A 38 -35.59 -17.32 42.97
C GLU A 38 -34.36 -17.14 43.86
N SER A 39 -34.56 -17.10 45.18
CA SER A 39 -33.48 -16.96 46.19
C SER A 39 -32.44 -18.09 46.14
N GLN A 40 -32.79 -19.23 45.54
CA GLN A 40 -31.92 -20.39 45.42
C GLN A 40 -31.12 -20.41 44.11
N LEU A 41 -31.33 -19.42 43.22
CA LEU A 41 -30.59 -19.32 41.96
C LEU A 41 -29.20 -18.72 42.20
N VAL A 42 -28.17 -19.51 41.93
CA VAL A 42 -26.78 -19.09 42.09
C VAL A 42 -26.18 -18.71 40.73
N SER A 43 -25.46 -17.58 40.65
CA SER A 43 -24.80 -17.18 39.40
C SER A 43 -23.76 -18.21 38.96
N ASN A 44 -23.84 -18.68 37.71
CA ASN A 44 -22.84 -19.60 37.15
C ASN A 44 -21.66 -18.80 36.58
N ILE A 45 -20.71 -18.45 37.45
CA ILE A 45 -19.56 -17.59 37.13
C ILE A 45 -18.64 -18.23 36.08
N ALA A 46 -18.52 -19.57 36.07
CA ALA A 46 -17.70 -20.28 35.10
C ALA A 46 -18.30 -20.15 33.68
N LEU A 47 -19.58 -20.49 33.50
CA LEU A 47 -20.26 -20.34 32.20
C LEU A 47 -20.33 -18.87 31.74
N LYS A 48 -20.44 -17.91 32.66
CA LYS A 48 -20.34 -16.48 32.34
C LYS A 48 -19.02 -16.12 31.68
N LYS A 49 -17.90 -16.56 32.27
CA LYS A 49 -16.55 -16.30 31.73
C LYS A 49 -16.39 -16.94 30.34
N VAL A 50 -16.87 -18.17 30.17
CA VAL A 50 -16.86 -18.87 28.88
C VAL A 50 -17.70 -18.12 27.83
N CYS A 51 -18.92 -17.72 28.17
CA CYS A 51 -19.78 -16.95 27.27
C CYS A 51 -19.18 -15.60 26.85
N ALA A 52 -18.43 -14.94 27.74
CA ALA A 52 -17.73 -13.69 27.44
C ALA A 52 -16.57 -13.91 26.45
N ILE A 53 -15.72 -14.93 26.71
CA ILE A 53 -14.62 -15.30 25.84
C ILE A 53 -15.13 -15.68 24.44
N LEU A 54 -16.21 -16.47 24.37
CA LEU A 54 -16.80 -16.88 23.09
C LEU A 54 -17.42 -15.70 22.30
N LYS A 55 -17.95 -14.69 22.98
CA LYS A 55 -18.47 -13.47 22.32
C LYS A 55 -17.35 -12.63 21.73
N ASP A 56 -16.27 -12.42 22.49
CA ASP A 56 -15.11 -11.67 22.03
C ASP A 56 -14.43 -12.38 20.87
N PHE A 57 -14.33 -13.72 20.94
CA PHE A 57 -13.82 -14.53 19.85
C PHE A 57 -14.68 -14.44 18.58
N LYS A 58 -16.01 -14.57 18.70
CA LYS A 58 -16.93 -14.49 17.56
C LYS A 58 -16.98 -13.10 16.92
N ALA A 59 -16.80 -12.04 17.71
CA ALA A 59 -16.70 -10.67 17.23
C ALA A 59 -15.38 -10.39 16.49
N LYS A 60 -14.28 -11.00 16.93
CA LYS A 60 -12.96 -10.92 16.26
C LYS A 60 -12.93 -11.78 14.98
N SER A 61 -13.60 -12.93 14.95
CA SER A 61 -13.62 -13.84 13.79
C SER A 61 -14.59 -13.41 12.68
N SER A 62 -15.66 -12.67 12.99
CA SER A 62 -16.64 -12.20 11.99
C SER A 62 -16.14 -11.02 11.14
N GLY A 63 -15.02 -10.39 11.50
CA GLY A 63 -14.32 -9.38 10.70
C GLY A 63 -13.35 -9.95 9.66
N ALA A 64 -13.35 -11.27 9.43
CA ALA A 64 -12.44 -11.97 8.52
C ALA A 64 -13.11 -12.47 7.24
N HIS A 65 -14.15 -11.78 6.76
CA HIS A 65 -14.63 -11.98 5.41
C HIS A 65 -14.09 -10.89 4.50
N ASP A 66 -13.33 -11.38 3.52
CA ASP A 66 -12.77 -10.66 2.38
C ASP A 66 -11.35 -10.13 2.60
N HIS A 67 -10.34 -10.92 2.22
CA HIS A 67 -9.09 -10.48 1.58
C HIS A 67 -8.23 -11.68 1.16
N ASP A 68 -8.75 -12.49 0.23
CA ASP A 68 -7.89 -13.24 -0.67
C ASP A 68 -7.16 -12.23 -1.57
N SER A 69 -5.94 -11.82 -1.19
CA SER A 69 -4.84 -11.41 -2.12
C SER A 69 -3.72 -10.57 -1.48
N LYS A 70 -3.75 -10.19 -0.20
CA LYS A 70 -2.74 -9.27 0.38
C LYS A 70 -2.08 -9.73 1.67
N LEU A 71 -1.71 -11.00 1.79
CA LEU A 71 -0.80 -11.44 2.87
C LEU A 71 0.58 -10.77 2.72
N ALA A 72 0.83 -9.73 3.52
CA ALA A 72 2.12 -9.31 4.10
C ALA A 72 2.11 -7.85 4.60
N ALA A 73 1.03 -7.36 5.22
CA ALA A 73 1.13 -6.13 6.00
C ALA A 73 1.64 -6.46 7.43
N PRO A 74 2.62 -5.73 8.00
CA PRO A 74 3.09 -5.97 9.38
C PRO A 74 1.98 -6.00 10.43
N GLY A 75 0.84 -5.35 10.16
CA GLY A 75 -0.34 -5.38 11.03
C GLY A 75 -1.09 -6.72 11.04
N GLU A 76 -1.08 -7.48 9.94
CA GLU A 76 -1.77 -8.78 9.86
C GLU A 76 -1.04 -9.87 10.66
N LEU A 77 0.30 -9.92 10.57
CA LEU A 77 1.11 -10.88 11.33
C LEU A 77 0.98 -10.65 12.84
N ARG A 78 0.96 -9.37 13.24
CA ARG A 78 0.74 -8.99 14.64
C ARG A 78 -0.65 -9.41 15.14
N ARG A 79 -1.69 -9.23 14.32
CA ARG A 79 -3.05 -9.65 14.66
C ARG A 79 -3.15 -11.17 14.86
N VAL A 80 -2.59 -11.96 13.94
CA VAL A 80 -2.59 -13.44 14.04
C VAL A 80 -1.81 -13.90 15.28
N MET A 81 -0.72 -13.22 15.64
CA MET A 81 0.06 -13.51 16.85
C MET A 81 -0.75 -13.21 18.13
N ASP A 82 -1.43 -12.06 18.19
CA ASP A 82 -2.27 -11.68 19.33
C ASP A 82 -3.43 -12.69 19.51
N ASP A 83 -4.10 -13.08 18.42
CA ASP A 83 -5.18 -14.08 18.43
C ASP A 83 -4.71 -15.47 18.92
N LEU A 84 -3.49 -15.88 18.54
CA LEU A 84 -2.89 -17.15 18.99
C LEU A 84 -2.56 -17.12 20.48
N ILE A 85 -2.07 -15.99 20.99
CA ILE A 85 -1.77 -15.80 22.42
C ILE A 85 -3.06 -15.87 23.24
N ASP A 86 -4.09 -15.13 22.82
CA ASP A 86 -5.41 -15.12 23.47
C ASP A 86 -6.02 -16.54 23.53
N ALA A 87 -5.98 -17.27 22.41
CA ALA A 87 -6.49 -18.64 22.34
C ALA A 87 -5.70 -19.60 23.26
N LYS A 88 -4.37 -19.45 23.34
CA LYS A 88 -3.53 -20.28 24.22
C LYS A 88 -3.84 -20.05 25.69
N LEU A 89 -4.02 -18.78 26.10
CA LEU A 89 -4.39 -18.43 27.48
C LEU A 89 -5.79 -18.94 27.84
N ALA A 90 -6.76 -18.84 26.92
CA ALA A 90 -8.11 -19.34 27.14
C ALA A 90 -8.15 -20.88 27.32
N VAL A 91 -7.44 -21.64 26.47
CA VAL A 91 -7.34 -23.11 26.61
C VAL A 91 -6.69 -23.49 27.94
N GLN A 92 -5.64 -22.78 28.35
CA GLN A 92 -4.96 -23.04 29.62
C GLN A 92 -5.90 -22.84 30.82
N ALA A 93 -6.63 -21.72 30.87
CA ALA A 93 -7.58 -21.43 31.96
C ALA A 93 -8.72 -22.47 32.05
N LEU A 94 -9.17 -23.01 30.91
CA LEU A 94 -10.21 -24.05 30.90
C LEU A 94 -9.68 -25.39 31.42
N LYS A 95 -8.43 -25.76 31.08
CA LYS A 95 -7.80 -26.98 31.58
C LYS A 95 -7.58 -26.93 33.09
N GLU A 96 -7.18 -25.78 33.62
CA GLU A 96 -7.09 -25.57 35.08
C GLU A 96 -8.45 -25.76 35.75
N LYS A 97 -9.53 -25.24 35.15
CA LYS A 97 -10.88 -25.41 35.68
C LYS A 97 -11.38 -26.85 35.60
N GLN A 98 -11.03 -27.59 34.53
CA GLN A 98 -11.31 -29.02 34.41
C GLN A 98 -10.61 -29.82 35.51
N GLN A 99 -9.33 -29.53 35.79
CA GLN A 99 -8.60 -30.20 36.86
C GLN A 99 -9.26 -29.96 38.22
N GLU A 100 -9.62 -28.72 38.55
CA GLU A 100 -10.34 -28.41 39.80
C GLU A 100 -11.66 -29.19 39.92
N LEU A 101 -12.38 -29.35 38.81
CA LEU A 101 -13.65 -30.09 38.74
C LEU A 101 -13.46 -31.59 38.98
N GLU A 102 -12.42 -32.18 38.40
CA GLU A 102 -12.06 -33.59 38.57
C GLU A 102 -11.62 -33.88 40.01
N ASP A 103 -10.85 -32.97 40.61
CA ASP A 103 -10.44 -33.07 42.02
C ASP A 103 -11.66 -33.01 42.95
N GLU A 104 -12.62 -32.12 42.69
CA GLU A 104 -13.86 -32.03 43.46
C GLU A 104 -14.74 -33.29 43.31
N LEU A 105 -14.86 -33.83 42.10
CA LEU A 105 -15.57 -35.10 41.85
C LEU A 105 -14.94 -36.26 42.63
N THR A 106 -13.61 -36.32 42.65
CA THR A 106 -12.86 -37.33 43.41
C THR A 106 -13.15 -37.20 44.92
N SER A 107 -13.15 -35.97 45.45
CA SER A 107 -13.50 -35.71 46.85
C SER A 107 -14.95 -36.09 47.19
N PHE A 108 -15.90 -35.86 46.28
CA PHE A 108 -17.29 -36.27 46.48
C PHE A 108 -17.42 -37.79 46.52
N SER A 109 -16.73 -38.50 45.62
CA SER A 109 -16.68 -39.96 45.62
C SER A 109 -16.13 -40.53 46.93
N GLU A 110 -15.01 -39.98 47.44
CA GLU A 110 -14.43 -40.37 48.73
C GLU A 110 -15.36 -40.09 49.91
N SER A 111 -16.01 -38.92 49.92
CA SER A 111 -16.95 -38.52 50.98
C SER A 111 -18.19 -39.44 51.01
N LYS A 112 -18.68 -39.86 49.84
CA LYS A 112 -19.79 -40.81 49.74
C LYS A 112 -19.42 -42.19 50.26
N LEU A 113 -18.21 -42.68 49.95
CA LEU A 113 -17.70 -43.94 50.49
C LEU A 113 -17.64 -43.90 52.02
N ALA A 114 -17.10 -42.83 52.61
CA ALA A 114 -17.03 -42.67 54.06
C ALA A 114 -18.42 -42.60 54.72
N LEU A 115 -19.38 -41.89 54.12
CA LEU A 115 -20.76 -41.82 54.62
C LEU A 115 -21.50 -43.15 54.46
N ALA A 116 -21.25 -43.89 53.38
CA ALA A 116 -21.80 -45.23 53.19
C ALA A 116 -21.28 -46.20 54.26
N ASP A 117 -19.98 -46.15 54.58
CA ASP A 117 -19.40 -46.94 55.67
C ASP A 117 -20.04 -46.58 57.03
N GLN A 118 -20.22 -45.30 57.32
CA GLN A 118 -20.91 -44.85 58.54
C GLN A 118 -22.38 -45.31 58.60
N LEU A 119 -23.07 -45.35 57.45
CA LEU A 119 -24.44 -45.84 57.37
C LEU A 119 -24.51 -47.34 57.73
N THR A 120 -23.56 -48.15 57.25
CA THR A 120 -23.52 -49.59 57.57
C THR A 120 -23.25 -49.89 59.04
N GLN A 121 -22.62 -48.95 59.75
CA GLN A 121 -22.24 -49.07 61.17
C GLN A 121 -23.25 -48.41 62.13
N SER A 122 -24.33 -47.80 61.62
CA SER A 122 -25.25 -47.00 62.42
C SER A 122 -26.44 -47.82 62.97
N ASP A 123 -26.50 -48.02 64.28
CA ASP A 123 -27.62 -48.69 64.97
C ASP A 123 -28.88 -47.81 65.16
N SER A 124 -28.81 -46.51 64.84
CA SER A 124 -29.91 -45.57 65.03
C SER A 124 -30.63 -45.22 63.72
N ASN A 125 -31.93 -45.53 63.64
CA ASN A 125 -32.77 -45.17 62.50
C ASN A 125 -32.74 -43.67 62.16
N LEU A 126 -32.70 -42.79 63.17
CA LEU A 126 -32.64 -41.34 62.94
C LEU A 126 -31.29 -40.89 62.35
N ARG A 127 -30.18 -41.52 62.76
CA ARG A 127 -28.85 -41.22 62.20
C ARG A 127 -28.73 -41.76 60.78
N ALA A 128 -29.20 -42.97 60.54
CA ALA A 128 -29.24 -43.57 59.20
C ALA A 128 -30.03 -42.70 58.22
N MET A 129 -31.21 -42.19 58.60
CA MET A 129 -32.00 -41.29 57.75
C MET A 129 -31.29 -39.97 57.43
N LYS A 130 -30.52 -39.40 58.37
CA LYS A 130 -29.73 -38.17 58.12
C LYS A 130 -28.58 -38.42 57.15
N ILE A 131 -27.83 -39.50 57.35
CA ILE A 131 -26.72 -39.90 56.46
C ILE A 131 -27.24 -40.19 55.06
N GLN A 132 -28.39 -40.85 54.94
CA GLN A 132 -29.01 -41.15 53.65
C GLN A 132 -29.42 -39.88 52.89
N ARG A 133 -29.95 -38.87 53.58
CA ARG A 133 -30.25 -37.56 52.99
C ARG A 133 -28.99 -36.81 52.54
N GLU A 134 -27.90 -36.92 53.29
CA GLU A 134 -26.61 -36.33 52.91
C GLU A 134 -26.00 -37.04 51.69
N LEU A 135 -26.11 -38.37 51.61
CA LEU A 135 -25.70 -39.16 50.44
C LEU A 135 -26.49 -38.77 49.18
N GLU A 136 -27.81 -38.57 49.28
CA GLU A 136 -28.65 -38.08 48.18
C GLU A 136 -28.24 -36.69 47.72
N ASN A 137 -27.95 -35.78 48.66
CA ASN A 137 -27.48 -34.43 48.34
C ASN A 137 -26.11 -34.44 47.63
N LEU A 138 -25.15 -35.24 48.12
CA LEU A 138 -23.86 -35.43 47.45
C LEU A 138 -24.03 -36.14 46.09
N GLY A 139 -25.02 -37.02 45.98
CA GLY A 139 -25.53 -37.61 44.73
C GLY A 139 -25.82 -36.55 43.68
N ALA A 140 -26.66 -35.59 44.06
CA ALA A 140 -27.05 -34.49 43.19
C ALA A 140 -25.85 -33.61 42.83
N LEU A 141 -25.03 -33.19 43.79
CA LEU A 141 -23.88 -32.31 43.55
C LEU A 141 -22.84 -32.94 42.61
N GLU A 142 -22.51 -34.22 42.78
CA GLU A 142 -21.59 -34.94 41.88
C GLU A 142 -22.13 -34.98 40.45
N THR A 143 -23.42 -35.27 40.27
CA THR A 143 -24.07 -35.29 38.95
C THR A 143 -24.00 -33.92 38.27
N GLN A 144 -24.22 -32.85 39.03
CA GLN A 144 -24.13 -31.47 38.52
C GLN A 144 -22.72 -31.13 38.07
N ARG A 145 -21.73 -31.54 38.86
CA ARG A 145 -20.31 -31.26 38.57
C ARG A 145 -19.82 -32.03 37.35
N TRP A 146 -20.29 -33.26 37.18
CA TRP A 146 -20.00 -34.09 36.02
C TRP A 146 -20.57 -33.52 34.71
N ILE A 147 -21.79 -32.99 34.72
CA ILE A 147 -22.39 -32.34 33.54
C ILE A 147 -21.57 -31.12 33.12
N VAL A 148 -21.19 -30.28 34.07
CA VAL A 148 -20.35 -29.09 33.82
C VAL A 148 -18.97 -29.48 33.27
N LEU A 149 -18.38 -30.57 33.78
CA LEU A 149 -17.12 -31.10 33.25
C LEU A 149 -17.25 -31.53 31.78
N LYS A 150 -18.34 -32.23 31.41
CA LYS A 150 -18.56 -32.66 30.02
C LYS A 150 -18.81 -31.52 29.04
N GLU A 151 -19.50 -30.47 29.48
CA GLU A 151 -19.65 -29.24 28.68
C GLU A 151 -18.28 -28.56 28.47
N LEU A 152 -17.47 -28.45 29.52
CA LEU A 152 -16.12 -27.87 29.43
C LEU A 152 -15.19 -28.68 28.53
N GLU A 153 -15.21 -30.02 28.59
CA GLU A 153 -14.46 -30.90 27.66
C GLU A 153 -14.78 -30.57 26.19
N SER A 154 -16.07 -30.45 25.86
CA SER A 154 -16.51 -30.07 24.51
C SER A 154 -16.00 -28.69 24.10
N ASP A 155 -16.13 -27.69 24.98
CA ASP A 155 -15.69 -26.32 24.70
C ASP A 155 -14.16 -26.22 24.54
N THR A 156 -13.40 -26.96 25.36
CA THR A 156 -11.93 -27.06 25.20
C THR A 156 -11.54 -27.65 23.85
N ALA A 157 -12.22 -28.71 23.40
CA ALA A 157 -11.92 -29.35 22.13
C ALA A 157 -12.18 -28.42 20.92
N VAL A 158 -13.22 -27.58 20.99
CA VAL A 158 -13.51 -26.56 19.96
C VAL A 158 -12.41 -25.50 19.93
N LEU A 159 -11.99 -25.01 21.09
CA LEU A 159 -10.94 -23.99 21.19
C LEU A 159 -9.57 -24.52 20.79
N GLU A 160 -9.24 -25.77 21.10
CA GLU A 160 -8.00 -26.41 20.63
C GLU A 160 -7.95 -26.50 19.10
N LYS A 161 -9.05 -26.91 18.45
CA LYS A 161 -9.14 -26.90 16.98
C LYS A 161 -8.95 -25.50 16.41
N SER A 162 -9.53 -24.48 17.04
CA SER A 162 -9.38 -23.09 16.62
C SER A 162 -7.94 -22.58 16.80
N ARG A 163 -7.28 -22.93 17.91
CA ARG A 163 -5.87 -22.62 18.17
C ARG A 163 -4.98 -23.24 17.11
N ASP A 164 -5.20 -24.51 16.79
CA ASP A 164 -4.38 -25.25 15.82
C ASP A 164 -4.54 -24.68 14.40
N ALA A 165 -5.75 -24.25 14.04
CA ALA A 165 -6.00 -23.52 12.80
C ALA A 165 -5.25 -22.17 12.74
N ALA A 166 -5.25 -21.41 13.83
CA ALA A 166 -4.52 -20.14 13.93
C ALA A 166 -2.99 -20.36 13.88
N ALA A 167 -2.48 -21.41 14.51
CA ALA A 167 -1.06 -21.79 14.46
C ALA A 167 -0.62 -22.13 13.02
N ALA A 168 -1.42 -22.91 12.29
CA ALA A 168 -1.13 -23.24 10.90
C ALA A 168 -1.09 -21.99 9.99
N GLN A 169 -1.99 -21.02 10.21
CA GLN A 169 -1.98 -19.75 9.48
C GLN A 169 -0.73 -18.91 9.79
N PHE A 170 -0.30 -18.89 11.05
CA PHE A 170 0.93 -18.22 11.46
C PHE A 170 2.17 -18.84 10.78
N ASP A 171 2.27 -20.17 10.77
CA ASP A 171 3.38 -20.87 10.11
C ASP A 171 3.42 -20.58 8.60
N GLN A 172 2.26 -20.56 7.93
CA GLN A 172 2.17 -20.21 6.52
C GLN A 172 2.63 -18.76 6.26
N ALA A 173 2.24 -17.81 7.12
CA ALA A 173 2.67 -16.41 7.01
C ALA A 173 4.18 -16.28 7.23
N MET A 174 4.74 -16.97 8.22
CA MET A 174 6.19 -16.96 8.50
C MET A 174 7.01 -17.61 7.38
N ALA A 175 6.53 -18.70 6.77
CA ALA A 175 7.17 -19.31 5.60
C ALA A 175 7.27 -18.31 4.43
N LYS A 176 6.22 -17.51 4.19
CA LYS A 176 6.23 -16.47 3.17
C LYS A 176 7.21 -15.34 3.49
N VAL A 177 7.28 -14.91 4.75
CA VAL A 177 8.27 -13.91 5.20
C VAL A 177 9.70 -14.43 5.01
N ASN A 178 9.98 -15.68 5.38
CA ASN A 178 11.29 -16.29 5.20
C ASN A 178 11.68 -16.39 3.73
N CYS A 179 10.76 -16.82 2.86
CA CYS A 179 10.97 -16.84 1.40
C CYS A 179 11.28 -15.44 0.85
N LEU A 180 10.58 -14.40 1.32
CA LEU A 180 10.87 -13.00 0.94
C LEU A 180 12.23 -12.53 1.46
N LEU A 181 12.65 -12.95 2.65
CA LEU A 181 13.98 -12.63 3.20
C LEU A 181 15.09 -13.35 2.43
N GLU A 182 14.88 -14.60 2.05
CA GLU A 182 15.80 -15.37 1.20
C GLU A 182 15.89 -14.76 -0.21
N ALA A 183 14.76 -14.34 -0.80
CA ALA A 183 14.74 -13.59 -2.05
C ALA A 183 15.48 -12.24 -1.93
N ARG A 184 15.33 -11.54 -0.80
CA ARG A 184 16.06 -10.30 -0.50
C ARG A 184 17.57 -10.53 -0.36
N ASN A 185 17.96 -11.63 0.27
CA ASN A 185 19.36 -11.94 0.52
C ASN A 185 20.04 -12.59 -0.70
N SER A 186 19.28 -13.20 -1.61
CA SER A 186 19.75 -13.77 -2.89
C SER A 186 19.76 -12.78 -4.05
N LEU A 187 19.06 -11.63 -3.92
CA LEU A 187 19.33 -10.46 -4.74
C LEU A 187 20.80 -10.07 -4.56
N PRO A 188 21.59 -9.94 -5.65
CA PRO A 188 22.97 -9.50 -5.52
C PRO A 188 22.98 -8.17 -4.78
N LEU A 189 23.76 -8.10 -3.69
CA LEU A 189 24.07 -6.83 -3.02
C LEU A 189 24.45 -5.84 -4.13
N MET A 190 23.67 -4.77 -4.27
CA MET A 190 23.94 -3.74 -5.28
C MET A 190 25.43 -3.44 -5.28
N SER A 191 26.06 -3.55 -6.45
CA SER A 191 27.51 -3.39 -6.55
C SER A 191 27.90 -2.00 -6.04
N ALA A 192 29.16 -1.83 -5.63
CA ALA A 192 29.66 -0.50 -5.25
C ALA A 192 29.38 0.53 -6.36
N ASP A 193 29.49 0.11 -7.62
CA ASP A 193 29.22 0.94 -8.80
C ASP A 193 27.73 1.31 -8.94
N GLU A 194 26.81 0.39 -8.67
CA GLU A 194 25.37 0.70 -8.71
C GLU A 194 24.95 1.62 -7.57
N LYS A 195 25.57 1.48 -6.39
CA LYS A 195 25.37 2.40 -5.26
C LYS A 195 25.91 3.79 -5.56
N ASP A 196 27.12 3.88 -6.09
CA ASP A 196 27.73 5.13 -6.52
C ASP A 196 26.90 5.82 -7.62
N MET A 197 26.44 5.06 -8.62
CA MET A 197 25.55 5.56 -9.67
C MET A 197 24.23 6.11 -9.08
N ARG A 198 23.64 5.43 -8.10
CA ARG A 198 22.42 5.93 -7.43
C ARG A 198 22.67 7.23 -6.68
N VAL A 199 23.79 7.34 -5.98
CA VAL A 199 24.16 8.57 -5.25
C VAL A 199 24.40 9.72 -6.22
N LYS A 200 25.15 9.48 -7.31
CA LYS A 200 25.38 10.47 -8.37
C LYS A 200 24.08 10.92 -9.03
N ARG A 201 23.17 9.99 -9.35
CA ARG A 201 21.83 10.30 -9.91
C ARG A 201 20.97 11.11 -8.94
N ALA A 202 20.97 10.75 -7.66
CA ALA A 202 20.21 11.50 -6.65
C ALA A 202 20.76 12.92 -6.48
N SER A 203 22.09 13.04 -6.42
CA SER A 203 22.80 14.32 -6.31
C SER A 203 22.52 15.24 -7.51
N SER A 204 22.61 14.72 -8.74
CA SER A 204 22.31 15.48 -9.96
C SER A 204 20.86 15.96 -10.01
N ARG A 205 19.91 15.15 -9.51
CA ARG A 205 18.50 15.53 -9.43
C ARG A 205 18.28 16.73 -8.51
N VAL A 206 18.94 16.73 -7.34
CA VAL A 206 18.90 17.84 -6.38
C VAL A 206 19.45 19.13 -7.00
N LEU A 207 20.58 19.04 -7.71
CA LEU A 207 21.17 20.19 -8.42
C LEU A 207 20.24 20.74 -9.50
N LYS A 208 19.61 19.86 -10.30
CA LYS A 208 18.60 20.25 -11.28
C LYS A 208 17.39 20.93 -10.62
N ASP A 209 16.89 20.42 -9.49
CA ASP A 209 15.77 21.04 -8.77
C ASP A 209 16.13 22.40 -8.16
N ARG A 210 17.37 22.56 -7.68
CA ARG A 210 17.92 23.86 -7.26
C ARG A 210 17.98 24.84 -8.43
N GLY A 211 18.41 24.39 -9.61
CA GLY A 211 18.40 25.19 -10.84
C GLY A 211 16.98 25.62 -11.23
N ASN A 212 16.01 24.71 -11.18
CA ASN A 212 14.60 25.01 -11.43
C ASN A 212 14.06 26.07 -10.44
N ALA A 213 14.46 25.98 -9.17
CA ALA A 213 14.09 26.97 -8.16
C ALA A 213 14.74 28.34 -8.43
N ALA A 214 15.98 28.37 -8.92
CA ALA A 214 16.65 29.60 -9.32
C ALA A 214 15.98 30.26 -10.53
N MET A 215 15.57 29.48 -11.55
CA MET A 215 14.78 29.96 -12.69
C MET A 215 13.47 30.63 -12.23
N ARG A 216 12.75 30.03 -11.28
CA ARG A 216 11.51 30.60 -10.73
C ARG A 216 11.73 31.93 -9.99
N ARG A 217 12.93 32.15 -9.45
CA ARG A 217 13.32 33.41 -8.80
C ARG A 217 13.87 34.45 -9.78
N GLY A 218 14.02 34.10 -11.06
CA GLY A 218 14.66 34.97 -12.06
C GLY A 218 16.19 35.02 -12.00
N ASP A 219 16.82 34.22 -11.13
CA ASP A 219 18.29 34.11 -11.05
C ASP A 219 18.79 33.10 -12.07
N VAL A 220 18.84 33.54 -13.33
CA VAL A 220 19.16 32.70 -14.49
C VAL A 220 20.62 32.25 -14.48
N GLN A 221 21.56 33.11 -14.04
CA GLN A 221 22.97 32.71 -13.96
C GLN A 221 23.20 31.61 -12.92
N CYS A 222 22.51 31.66 -11.77
CA CYS A 222 22.59 30.59 -10.79
C CYS A 222 21.95 29.29 -11.30
N ALA A 223 20.84 29.39 -12.03
CA ALA A 223 20.21 28.23 -12.65
C ALA A 223 21.14 27.54 -13.65
N GLU A 224 21.79 28.31 -14.53
CA GLU A 224 22.75 27.80 -15.50
C GLU A 224 23.88 26.99 -14.83
N ARG A 225 24.49 27.54 -13.77
CA ARG A 225 25.52 26.85 -12.99
C ARG A 225 25.00 25.54 -12.41
N CYS A 226 23.82 25.58 -11.77
CA CYS A 226 23.24 24.37 -11.16
C CYS A 226 23.00 23.26 -12.20
N TYR A 227 22.58 23.60 -13.42
CA TYR A 227 22.39 22.60 -14.47
C TYR A 227 23.71 22.04 -14.99
N ARG A 228 24.76 22.88 -15.13
CA ARG A 228 26.11 22.40 -15.49
C ARG A 228 26.67 21.45 -14.42
N ASP A 229 26.49 21.78 -13.15
CA ASP A 229 26.92 20.92 -12.04
C ASP A 229 26.14 19.58 -12.03
N ALA A 230 24.83 19.62 -12.31
CA ALA A 230 24.02 18.41 -12.44
C ALA A 230 24.50 17.50 -13.58
N ILE A 231 24.86 18.09 -14.72
CA ILE A 231 25.42 17.36 -15.86
C ILE A 231 26.76 16.74 -15.49
N ALA A 232 27.68 17.52 -14.91
CA ALA A 232 29.02 17.06 -14.53
C ALA A 232 28.96 15.91 -13.51
N THR A 233 28.01 15.94 -12.58
CA THR A 233 27.84 14.92 -11.54
C THR A 233 27.37 13.57 -12.09
N PHE A 234 26.63 13.56 -13.19
CA PHE A 234 25.97 12.36 -13.72
C PHE A 234 26.51 11.87 -15.08
N GLN A 235 27.66 12.39 -15.52
CA GLN A 235 28.35 11.84 -16.70
C GLN A 235 28.85 10.39 -16.45
N PRO A 236 28.87 9.52 -17.48
CA PRO A 236 28.41 9.73 -18.86
C PRO A 236 26.90 9.43 -19.08
N TYR A 237 26.17 9.00 -18.05
CA TYR A 237 24.79 8.48 -18.13
C TYR A 237 23.69 9.57 -18.29
N GLY A 238 24.07 10.80 -18.61
CA GLY A 238 23.27 12.04 -18.46
C GLY A 238 21.79 11.96 -18.87
N GLU A 239 20.93 12.78 -18.25
CA GLU A 239 19.50 12.87 -18.60
C GLU A 239 19.26 14.01 -19.61
N PRO A 240 18.43 13.82 -20.68
CA PRO A 240 18.15 14.87 -21.67
C PRO A 240 17.58 16.15 -21.04
N VAL A 241 16.84 15.98 -19.94
CA VAL A 241 16.21 17.06 -19.18
C VAL A 241 17.23 18.09 -18.72
N TYR A 242 18.42 17.66 -18.25
CA TYR A 242 19.44 18.57 -17.70
C TYR A 242 19.94 19.52 -18.77
N TYR A 243 20.20 18.99 -19.96
CA TYR A 243 20.65 19.73 -21.13
C TYR A 243 19.58 20.68 -21.67
N THR A 244 18.30 20.27 -21.72
CA THR A 244 17.23 21.19 -22.13
C THR A 244 17.00 22.31 -21.12
N ASN A 245 17.13 22.02 -19.83
CA ASN A 245 17.02 23.05 -18.79
C ASN A 245 18.17 24.06 -18.86
N LEU A 246 19.40 23.57 -19.11
CA LEU A 246 20.56 24.41 -19.40
C LEU A 246 20.31 25.30 -20.63
N ALA A 247 19.82 24.71 -21.72
CA ALA A 247 19.54 25.44 -22.95
C ALA A 247 18.48 26.53 -22.75
N ILE A 248 17.45 26.29 -21.94
CA ILE A 248 16.45 27.32 -21.57
C ILE A 248 17.09 28.47 -20.78
N ALA A 249 17.97 28.17 -19.81
CA ALA A 249 18.69 29.21 -19.08
C ALA A 249 19.58 30.04 -20.03
N GLN A 250 20.30 29.39 -20.94
CA GLN A 250 21.12 30.05 -21.96
C GLN A 250 20.29 30.93 -22.91
N MET A 251 19.09 30.48 -23.31
CA MET A 251 18.13 31.29 -24.09
C MET A 251 17.76 32.58 -23.36
N GLN A 252 17.51 32.52 -22.04
CA GLN A 252 17.17 33.69 -21.24
C GLN A 252 18.36 34.64 -21.05
N LEU A 253 19.59 34.13 -21.10
CA LEU A 253 20.83 34.92 -21.06
C LEU A 253 21.22 35.48 -22.44
N GLY A 254 20.47 35.20 -23.50
CA GLY A 254 20.78 35.61 -24.87
C GLY A 254 21.89 34.77 -25.55
N GLN A 255 22.31 33.67 -24.94
CA GLN A 255 23.37 32.78 -25.44
C GLN A 255 22.79 31.73 -26.40
N PHE A 256 22.22 32.19 -27.52
CA PHE A 256 21.44 31.32 -28.42
C PHE A 256 22.27 30.19 -29.07
N VAL A 257 23.53 30.46 -29.42
CA VAL A 257 24.42 29.46 -30.02
C VAL A 257 24.73 28.33 -29.03
N ASP A 258 24.97 28.67 -27.77
CA ASP A 258 25.26 27.66 -26.75
C ASP A 258 24.00 26.90 -26.33
N ALA A 259 22.83 27.55 -26.33
CA ALA A 259 21.55 26.87 -26.16
C ALA A 259 21.32 25.79 -27.23
N ILE A 260 21.66 26.06 -28.50
CA ILE A 260 21.58 25.06 -29.58
C ILE A 260 22.51 23.88 -29.30
N LYS A 261 23.76 24.14 -28.89
CA LYS A 261 24.72 23.07 -28.55
C LYS A 261 24.18 22.20 -27.42
N SER A 262 23.73 22.81 -26.32
CA SER A 262 23.14 22.11 -25.18
C SER A 262 21.92 21.28 -25.58
N ALA A 263 21.01 21.85 -26.37
CA ALA A 263 19.84 21.11 -26.87
C ALA A 263 20.23 19.94 -27.78
N LYS A 264 21.26 20.07 -28.61
CA LYS A 264 21.81 18.96 -29.43
C LYS A 264 22.41 17.85 -28.57
N GLU A 265 23.07 18.17 -27.45
CA GLU A 265 23.52 17.14 -26.49
C GLU A 265 22.34 16.36 -25.88
N ALA A 266 21.20 17.03 -25.62
CA ALA A 266 20.00 16.33 -25.17
C ALA A 266 19.50 15.31 -26.21
N LEU A 267 19.60 15.66 -27.50
CA LEU A 267 19.19 14.79 -28.62
C LEU A 267 20.14 13.60 -28.82
N LYS A 268 21.43 13.72 -28.48
CA LYS A 268 22.34 12.56 -28.47
C LYS A 268 21.93 11.50 -27.45
N ILE A 269 21.29 11.91 -26.36
CA ILE A 269 20.79 10.99 -25.31
C ILE A 269 19.41 10.46 -25.69
N ASN A 270 18.52 11.33 -26.17
CA ASN A 270 17.20 10.94 -26.64
C ASN A 270 16.81 11.72 -27.91
N THR A 271 16.89 11.03 -29.04
CA THR A 271 16.57 11.58 -30.37
C THR A 271 15.14 12.06 -30.50
N ASN A 272 14.20 11.54 -29.69
CA ASN A 272 12.78 11.87 -29.73
C ASN A 272 12.40 12.97 -28.71
N TRP A 273 13.37 13.71 -28.18
CA TRP A 273 13.12 14.76 -27.19
C TRP A 273 12.62 16.05 -27.83
N ILE A 274 11.30 16.13 -28.08
CA ILE A 274 10.62 17.26 -28.74
C ILE A 274 10.99 18.63 -28.14
N LYS A 275 11.17 18.70 -26.81
CA LYS A 275 11.56 19.94 -26.12
C LYS A 275 12.91 20.48 -26.61
N ALA A 276 13.88 19.62 -26.94
CA ALA A 276 15.16 20.06 -27.48
C ALA A 276 15.01 20.67 -28.88
N TYR A 277 14.24 20.04 -29.77
CA TYR A 277 13.96 20.58 -31.11
C TYR A 277 13.28 21.96 -31.05
N ARG A 278 12.30 22.13 -30.16
CA ARG A 278 11.65 23.43 -29.92
C ARG A 278 12.63 24.50 -29.46
N ILE A 279 13.57 24.16 -28.58
CA ILE A 279 14.60 25.10 -28.13
C ILE A 279 15.55 25.46 -29.27
N ILE A 280 15.97 24.49 -30.10
CA ILE A 280 16.80 24.73 -31.29
C ILE A 280 16.08 25.66 -32.27
N GLY A 281 14.81 25.38 -32.57
CA GLY A 281 13.97 26.22 -33.44
C GLY A 281 13.87 27.65 -32.90
N SER A 282 13.52 27.79 -31.62
CA SER A 282 13.41 29.10 -30.96
C SER A 282 14.74 29.88 -30.97
N ALA A 283 15.86 29.20 -30.73
CA ALA A 283 17.19 29.80 -30.76
C ALA A 283 17.56 30.31 -32.16
N TYR A 284 17.31 29.53 -33.21
CA TYR A 284 17.55 29.98 -34.59
C TYR A 284 16.65 31.14 -35.00
N VAL A 285 15.38 31.17 -34.54
CA VAL A 285 14.51 32.34 -34.73
C VAL A 285 15.10 33.59 -34.09
N ARG A 286 15.67 33.48 -32.88
CA ARG A 286 16.35 34.59 -32.20
C ARG A 286 17.63 35.03 -32.90
N LEU A 287 18.32 34.10 -33.58
CA LEU A 287 19.47 34.39 -34.44
C LEU A 287 19.09 34.93 -35.83
N GLY A 288 17.81 34.92 -36.18
CA GLY A 288 17.30 35.38 -37.49
C GLY A 288 17.40 34.36 -38.62
N ASP A 289 17.86 33.14 -38.34
CA ASP A 289 18.00 32.07 -39.33
C ASP A 289 16.70 31.24 -39.41
N THR A 290 15.71 31.77 -40.12
CA THR A 290 14.39 31.14 -40.23
C THR A 290 14.42 29.80 -40.96
N ALA A 291 15.36 29.63 -41.91
CA ALA A 291 15.53 28.37 -42.64
C ALA A 291 16.00 27.25 -41.71
N LYS A 292 17.04 27.50 -40.89
CA LYS A 292 17.49 26.49 -39.91
C LYS A 292 16.51 26.26 -38.78
N ALA A 293 15.76 27.27 -38.35
CA ALA A 293 14.72 27.09 -37.35
C ALA A 293 13.67 26.05 -37.76
N LEU A 294 13.31 26.02 -39.05
CA LEU A 294 12.41 25.01 -39.61
C LEU A 294 13.12 23.66 -39.78
N ALA A 295 14.28 23.64 -40.43
CA ALA A 295 14.96 22.40 -40.81
C ALA A 295 15.53 21.62 -39.62
N GLU A 296 16.09 22.29 -38.61
CA GLU A 296 16.74 21.64 -37.46
C GLU A 296 15.89 21.68 -36.18
N GLY A 297 14.80 22.44 -36.16
CA GLY A 297 13.97 22.67 -34.98
C GLY A 297 12.53 22.20 -35.18
N TYR A 298 11.67 23.10 -35.65
CA TYR A 298 10.22 22.87 -35.65
C TYR A 298 9.76 21.78 -36.63
N GLY A 299 10.46 21.56 -37.75
CA GLY A 299 10.15 20.48 -38.69
C GLY A 299 10.33 19.10 -38.06
N PRO A 300 11.54 18.73 -37.59
CA PRO A 300 11.76 17.46 -36.89
C PRO A 300 10.86 17.26 -35.67
N ALA A 301 10.53 18.33 -34.94
CA ALA A 301 9.59 18.25 -33.82
C ALA A 301 8.19 17.77 -34.27
N LEU A 302 7.71 18.23 -35.44
CA LEU A 302 6.43 17.84 -36.02
C LEU A 302 6.45 16.45 -36.65
N GLU A 303 7.60 15.98 -37.14
CA GLU A 303 7.75 14.59 -37.58
C GLU A 303 7.58 13.62 -36.41
N ILE A 304 8.12 13.97 -35.24
CA ILE A 304 8.00 13.16 -34.01
C ILE A 304 6.60 13.29 -33.41
N SER A 305 6.05 14.51 -33.37
CA SER A 305 4.72 14.77 -32.83
C SER A 305 3.95 15.73 -33.74
N PRO A 306 3.16 15.20 -34.69
CA PRO A 306 2.38 16.00 -35.64
C PRO A 306 1.34 16.93 -34.99
N HIS A 307 1.00 16.67 -33.72
CA HIS A 307 0.02 17.44 -32.95
C HIS A 307 0.64 18.42 -31.94
N ASP A 308 1.97 18.65 -31.96
CA ASP A 308 2.59 19.68 -31.12
C ASP A 308 2.19 21.08 -31.62
N GLN A 309 1.23 21.68 -30.93
CA GLN A 309 0.62 22.96 -31.31
C GLN A 309 1.66 24.09 -31.44
N GLU A 310 2.66 24.11 -30.56
CA GLU A 310 3.68 25.15 -30.57
C GLU A 310 4.57 25.02 -31.80
N SER A 311 5.07 23.82 -32.10
CA SER A 311 5.88 23.61 -33.30
C SER A 311 5.06 23.86 -34.57
N SER A 312 3.78 23.47 -34.61
CA SER A 312 2.90 23.72 -35.77
C SER A 312 2.69 25.21 -36.01
N HIS A 313 2.42 25.97 -34.94
CA HIS A 313 2.25 27.42 -35.01
C HIS A 313 3.52 28.12 -35.51
N TRP A 314 4.67 27.83 -34.90
CA TRP A 314 5.94 28.43 -35.32
C TRP A 314 6.35 28.00 -36.73
N PHE A 315 6.10 26.74 -37.11
CA PHE A 315 6.42 26.23 -38.44
C PHE A 315 5.65 27.00 -39.53
N GLY A 316 4.33 27.15 -39.39
CA GLY A 316 3.51 27.92 -40.33
C GLY A 316 3.97 29.36 -40.45
N MET A 317 4.13 30.06 -39.32
CA MET A 317 4.54 31.47 -39.32
C MET A 317 5.92 31.70 -39.95
N LEU A 318 6.88 30.81 -39.70
CA LEU A 318 8.23 30.92 -40.27
C LEU A 318 8.26 30.58 -41.77
N ASN A 319 7.43 29.63 -42.21
CA ASN A 319 7.32 29.25 -43.62
C ASN A 319 6.71 30.38 -44.47
N ASP A 320 5.66 31.04 -43.96
CA ASP A 320 5.07 32.23 -44.59
C ASP A 320 6.10 33.35 -44.71
N ARG A 321 6.89 33.58 -43.65
CA ARG A 321 7.94 34.59 -43.63
C ARG A 321 9.04 34.31 -44.66
N LEU A 322 9.45 33.05 -44.80
CA LEU A 322 10.44 32.66 -45.82
C LEU A 322 9.90 32.85 -47.23
N THR A 323 8.65 32.45 -47.47
CA THR A 323 8.00 32.59 -48.78
C THR A 323 7.86 34.05 -49.18
N GLU A 324 7.43 34.92 -48.27
CA GLU A 324 7.31 36.35 -48.54
C GLU A 324 8.67 37.01 -48.77
N ASN A 325 9.71 36.61 -48.02
CA ASN A 325 11.07 37.09 -48.26
C ASN A 325 11.61 36.66 -49.61
N ALA A 326 11.32 35.43 -50.07
CA ALA A 326 11.70 34.96 -51.40
C ALA A 326 11.01 35.77 -52.50
N ARG A 327 9.69 35.96 -52.41
CA ARG A 327 8.92 36.80 -53.35
C ARG A 327 9.40 38.25 -53.38
N ARG A 328 9.81 38.80 -52.23
CA ARG A 328 10.38 40.15 -52.16
C ARG A 328 11.71 40.25 -52.91
N ARG A 329 12.57 39.25 -52.80
CA ARG A 329 13.85 39.20 -53.52
C ARG A 329 13.62 39.08 -55.03
N GLU A 330 12.74 38.19 -55.46
CA GLU A 330 12.36 38.06 -56.89
C GLU A 330 11.87 39.40 -57.45
N ARG A 331 10.97 40.10 -56.74
CA ARG A 331 10.49 41.43 -57.18
C ARG A 331 11.61 42.48 -57.24
N GLN A 332 12.58 42.43 -56.32
CA GLN A 332 13.72 43.35 -56.35
C GLN A 332 14.64 43.06 -57.53
N GLU A 333 14.95 41.79 -57.77
CA GLU A 333 15.76 41.35 -58.90
C GLU A 333 15.11 41.71 -60.24
N GLU A 334 13.78 41.53 -60.37
CA GLU A 334 13.01 41.98 -61.54
C GLU A 334 13.08 43.50 -61.73
N GLN A 335 12.92 44.28 -60.65
CA GLN A 335 13.01 45.75 -60.71
C GLN A 335 14.41 46.22 -61.08
N GLU A 336 15.46 45.61 -60.53
CA GLU A 336 16.86 45.92 -60.86
C GLU A 336 17.18 45.57 -62.32
N ALA A 337 16.70 44.43 -62.81
CA ALA A 337 16.84 44.03 -64.20
C ALA A 337 16.12 44.99 -65.17
N MET A 338 14.98 45.55 -64.77
CA MET A 338 14.29 46.60 -65.54
C MET A 338 14.99 47.97 -65.47
N ALA A 339 15.58 48.32 -64.32
CA ALA A 339 16.32 49.58 -64.14
C ALA A 339 17.68 49.59 -64.85
N HIS A 340 18.31 48.42 -64.99
CA HIS A 340 19.53 48.21 -65.76
C HIS A 340 19.32 47.14 -66.84
N PRO A 341 18.58 47.46 -67.92
CA PRO A 341 18.39 46.52 -69.01
C PRO A 341 19.77 46.10 -69.56
N PRO A 342 19.96 44.83 -69.96
CA PRO A 342 21.24 44.33 -70.50
C PRO A 342 21.67 44.99 -71.83
N PHE A 343 20.91 45.99 -72.29
CA PHE A 343 21.20 46.79 -73.47
C PHE A 343 22.54 47.51 -73.42
N GLY A 344 23.10 47.87 -72.26
CA GLY A 344 24.41 48.53 -72.21
C GLY A 344 25.52 47.68 -72.86
N ALA A 345 25.63 46.41 -72.48
CA ALA A 345 26.68 45.52 -72.99
C ALA A 345 26.42 45.03 -74.43
N ALA A 346 25.15 44.84 -74.81
CA ALA A 346 24.80 44.44 -76.17
C ALA A 346 24.88 45.61 -77.17
N PHE A 347 24.56 46.83 -76.73
CA PHE A 347 24.69 48.05 -77.53
C PHE A 347 26.16 48.46 -77.68
N ASP A 348 26.98 48.38 -76.63
CA ASP A 348 28.43 48.63 -76.72
C ASP A 348 29.13 47.61 -77.65
N ARG A 349 28.71 46.34 -77.61
CA ARG A 349 29.22 45.30 -78.55
C ARG A 349 28.75 45.53 -79.98
N PHE A 350 27.49 45.95 -80.18
CA PHE A 350 26.96 46.30 -81.49
C PHE A 350 27.64 47.55 -82.07
N LEU A 351 27.93 48.57 -81.25
CA LEU A 351 28.68 49.75 -81.67
C LEU A 351 30.13 49.40 -82.02
N HIS A 352 30.80 48.54 -81.24
CA HIS A 352 32.16 48.08 -81.56
C HIS A 352 32.22 47.25 -82.86
N GLU A 353 31.27 46.34 -83.08
CA GLU A 353 31.25 45.47 -84.27
C GLU A 353 30.74 46.19 -85.54
N SER A 354 29.83 47.15 -85.41
CA SER A 354 29.18 47.82 -86.56
C SER A 354 29.87 49.12 -86.99
N LEU A 355 30.59 49.82 -86.11
CA LEU A 355 31.25 51.10 -86.41
C LEU A 355 32.78 51.00 -86.56
N GLY A 356 33.38 49.84 -86.31
CA GLY A 356 34.82 49.63 -86.57
C GLY A 356 35.76 50.60 -85.85
N LEU A 357 35.34 51.17 -84.71
CA LEU A 357 36.21 52.02 -83.91
C LEU A 357 37.08 51.12 -83.03
N GLY A 358 38.23 50.76 -83.58
CA GLY A 358 39.36 50.23 -82.81
C GLY A 358 40.05 51.37 -82.07
N VAL A 359 40.36 51.12 -80.79
CA VAL A 359 41.54 51.65 -80.13
C VAL A 359 42.31 50.48 -79.57
#